data_AF-A0A929NX77-F1
#
_entry.id   AF-A0A929NX77-F1
#
_cell.length_a   1.000
_cell.length_b   1.000
_cell.length_c   1.000
_cell.angle_alpha   90.00
_cell.angle_beta   90.00
_cell.angle_gamma   90.00
#
_symmetry.space_group_name_H-M   'P 1'
#
loop_
_entity.id
_entity.type
_entity.pdbx_description
1 polymer ?
#
loop_
_entity_poly.entity_id
_entity_poly.type
_entity_poly.pdbx_seq_one_letter_code
_entity_poly.pdbx_strand_id
1 'polypeptide(L)'
;MNKFRITAFWQAILVVITAYLIFDNAFPPLLPKSLMIEFMLITIIGVLLYFSFEEQRWNEFKAPIASVVRDNNKWPIRWFFLLSIPILVGYTTFNIFKPSLESPVELRQVHPAPPSNLKVYNEFYNLTTLENPIRTEVLAQTDIKQADELYQTAMQAGRDSYFKNCFYCHGDLLDGDGPFATGFNPIPANFQDVGTIAQLQEAFLFWRITTGGPGLPKEGTPWNSAMPVWHEMLDETEVWQIITFLYDYVGQVPRIWDADISKQVTGMKDKIQAQRANMNGAEIYQFRCAVCHGAEGAGDGSAADFLYPKPRDFTLGAFKYKTSPGSLPARDEDLIDTIKYGLQGTGMPGWASLLTDEQ
;
A
#
# COMPACT_ATOMS: atom_id res chain seq x y z
N MET A 1 55.79 -41.75 33.71
CA MET A 1 54.60 -41.68 32.82
C MET A 1 54.04 -40.27 32.87
N ASN A 2 54.38 -39.40 31.93
CA ASN A 2 53.79 -38.05 31.86
C ASN A 2 52.31 -38.19 31.48
N LYS A 3 51.42 -37.91 32.42
CA LYS A 3 49.98 -37.83 32.13
C LYS A 3 49.77 -36.62 31.22
N PHE A 4 49.38 -36.85 29.96
CA PHE A 4 48.88 -35.80 29.07
C PHE A 4 47.71 -35.10 29.77
N ARG A 5 47.93 -33.89 30.29
CA ARG A 5 46.88 -33.03 30.84
C ARG A 5 46.50 -32.01 29.77
N ILE A 6 45.23 -32.02 29.38
CA ILE A 6 44.65 -31.00 28.51
C ILE A 6 44.60 -29.69 29.32
N THR A 7 45.17 -28.60 28.79
CA THR A 7 45.18 -27.29 29.46
C THR A 7 43.76 -26.73 29.60
N ALA A 8 43.52 -25.92 30.63
CA ALA A 8 42.22 -25.28 30.89
C ALA A 8 41.57 -24.61 29.66
N PHE A 9 42.37 -23.96 28.79
CA PHE A 9 41.88 -23.36 27.54
C PHE A 9 41.23 -24.36 26.58
N TRP A 10 41.91 -25.48 26.32
CA TRP A 10 41.40 -26.54 25.43
C TRP A 10 40.24 -27.31 26.06
N GLN A 11 40.20 -27.42 27.39
CA GLN A 11 39.04 -27.98 28.10
C GLN A 11 37.80 -27.11 27.88
N ALA A 12 37.92 -25.78 28.01
CA ALA A 12 36.83 -24.86 27.78
C ALA A 12 36.28 -24.95 26.34
N ILE A 13 37.17 -24.99 25.35
CA ILE A 13 36.78 -25.16 23.93
C ILE A 13 36.05 -26.48 23.71
N LEU A 14 36.56 -27.58 24.28
CA LEU A 14 35.95 -28.90 24.14
C LEU A 14 34.54 -28.91 24.72
N VAL A 15 34.34 -28.34 25.91
CA VAL A 15 33.01 -28.25 26.54
C VAL A 15 32.03 -27.46 25.67
N VAL A 16 32.44 -26.32 25.11
CA VAL A 16 31.57 -25.50 24.24
C VAL A 16 31.23 -26.24 22.95
N ILE A 17 32.19 -26.89 22.30
CA ILE A 17 31.96 -27.66 21.07
C ILE A 17 31.05 -28.85 21.33
N THR A 18 31.29 -29.60 22.41
CA THR A 18 30.45 -30.74 22.79
C THR A 18 29.02 -30.29 23.12
N ALA A 19 28.86 -29.17 23.84
CA ALA A 19 27.54 -28.62 24.12
C ALA A 19 26.79 -28.22 22.83
N TYR A 20 27.48 -27.55 21.88
CA TYR A 20 26.89 -27.22 20.58
C TYR A 20 26.42 -28.47 19.84
N LEU A 21 27.27 -29.49 19.73
CA LEU A 21 26.92 -30.73 19.03
C LEU A 21 25.74 -31.45 19.70
N ILE A 22 25.65 -31.41 21.03
CA ILE A 22 24.51 -31.96 21.77
C ILE A 22 23.24 -31.17 21.44
N PHE A 23 23.25 -29.83 21.54
CA PHE A 23 22.05 -29.03 21.28
C PHE A 23 21.58 -29.12 19.82
N ASP A 24 22.51 -29.25 18.88
CA ASP A 24 22.23 -29.38 17.45
C ASP A 24 21.70 -30.76 17.05
N ASN A 25 22.08 -31.84 17.75
CA ASN A 25 21.80 -33.21 17.30
C ASN A 25 20.95 -34.06 18.26
N ALA A 26 20.88 -33.73 19.55
CA ALA A 26 20.27 -34.60 20.56
C ALA A 26 18.75 -34.40 20.72
N PHE A 27 18.18 -33.30 20.22
CA PHE A 27 16.78 -32.94 20.44
C PHE A 27 16.01 -32.79 19.11
N PRO A 28 15.20 -33.79 18.71
CA PRO A 28 14.21 -33.66 17.63
C PRO A 28 12.85 -33.17 18.19
N PRO A 29 12.17 -32.18 17.56
CA PRO A 29 12.60 -31.41 16.40
C PRO A 29 13.76 -30.47 16.75
N LEU A 30 14.61 -30.17 15.75
CA LEU A 30 15.79 -29.32 15.91
C LEU A 30 15.41 -27.97 16.56
N LEU A 31 16.23 -27.54 17.52
CA LEU A 31 15.97 -26.32 18.27
C LEU A 31 15.92 -25.10 17.33
N PRO A 32 14.93 -24.20 17.49
CA PRO A 32 14.92 -22.91 16.81
C PRO A 32 16.24 -22.15 17.04
N LYS A 33 16.75 -21.47 16.01
CA LYS A 33 18.05 -20.77 16.05
C LYS A 33 18.17 -19.79 17.22
N SER A 34 17.09 -19.11 17.61
CA SER A 34 17.07 -18.18 18.74
C SER A 34 17.35 -18.88 20.08
N LEU A 35 16.69 -20.02 20.34
CA LEU A 35 16.90 -20.82 21.55
C LEU A 35 18.29 -21.45 21.58
N MET A 36 18.81 -21.88 20.43
CA MET A 36 20.18 -22.38 20.32
C MET A 36 21.20 -21.29 20.70
N ILE A 37 21.01 -20.05 20.23
CA ILE A 37 21.87 -18.92 20.60
C ILE A 37 21.82 -18.67 22.11
N GLU A 38 20.63 -18.68 22.72
CA GLU A 38 20.45 -18.46 24.15
C GLU A 38 21.16 -19.53 24.99
N PHE A 39 20.97 -20.82 24.70
CA PHE A 39 21.62 -21.90 25.43
C PHE A 39 23.13 -21.91 25.25
N MET A 40 23.63 -21.59 24.06
CA MET A 40 25.07 -21.46 23.82
C MET A 40 25.66 -20.28 24.60
N LEU A 41 24.95 -19.16 24.67
CA LEU A 41 25.38 -17.99 25.46
C LEU A 41 25.46 -18.34 26.95
N ILE A 42 24.45 -18.99 27.51
CA ILE A 42 24.45 -19.45 28.91
C ILE A 42 25.60 -20.44 29.16
N THR A 43 25.82 -21.38 28.23
CA THR A 43 26.91 -22.36 28.32
C THR A 43 28.28 -21.68 28.33
N ILE A 44 28.51 -20.73 27.43
CA ILE A 44 29.76 -19.97 27.37
C ILE A 44 29.97 -19.18 28.66
N ILE A 45 28.93 -18.50 29.18
CA ILE A 45 29.01 -17.79 30.45
C ILE A 45 29.35 -18.76 31.59
N GLY A 46 28.69 -19.92 31.67
CA GLY A 46 28.95 -20.93 32.69
C GLY A 46 30.38 -21.48 32.65
N VAL A 47 30.90 -21.76 31.44
CA VAL A 47 32.29 -22.18 31.24
C VAL A 47 33.26 -21.10 31.69
N LEU A 48 33.04 -19.84 31.29
CA LEU A 48 33.89 -18.72 31.70
C LEU A 48 33.87 -18.51 33.21
N LEU A 49 32.69 -18.54 33.84
CA LEU A 49 32.54 -18.43 35.29
C LEU A 49 33.30 -19.55 36.00
N TYR A 50 33.14 -20.79 35.55
CA TYR A 50 33.88 -21.93 36.08
C TYR A 50 35.39 -21.67 36.00
N PHE A 51 35.96 -21.40 34.83
CA PHE A 51 37.41 -21.21 34.70
C PHE A 51 37.94 -19.93 35.37
N SER A 52 37.10 -18.93 35.62
CA SER A 52 37.47 -17.71 36.34
C SER A 52 37.43 -17.83 37.87
N PHE A 53 36.79 -18.87 38.41
CA PHE A 53 36.57 -19.01 39.86
C PHE A 53 37.86 -19.28 40.64
N GLU A 54 38.84 -19.93 40.02
CA GLU A 54 40.16 -20.23 40.62
C GLU A 54 41.28 -19.53 39.85
N GLU A 55 42.15 -18.82 40.56
CA GLU A 55 43.23 -18.02 39.97
C GLU A 55 44.22 -18.86 39.15
N GLN A 56 44.54 -20.07 39.62
CA GLN A 56 45.43 -20.99 38.89
C GLN A 56 44.84 -21.39 37.54
N ARG A 57 43.57 -21.82 37.52
CA ARG A 57 42.84 -22.21 36.29
C ARG A 57 42.66 -21.03 35.34
N TRP A 58 42.41 -19.85 35.88
CA TRP A 58 42.29 -18.64 35.09
C TRP A 58 43.60 -18.25 34.41
N ASN A 59 44.72 -18.41 35.11
CA ASN A 59 46.05 -18.16 34.54
C ASN A 59 46.41 -19.20 33.47
N GLU A 60 46.10 -20.48 33.69
CA GLU A 60 46.24 -21.54 32.68
C GLU A 60 45.35 -21.31 31.45
N PHE A 61 44.13 -20.80 31.64
CA PHE A 61 43.19 -20.48 30.56
C PHE A 61 43.70 -19.32 29.69
N LYS A 62 44.21 -18.24 30.29
CA LYS A 62 44.74 -17.08 29.57
C LYS A 62 46.10 -17.31 28.93
N ALA A 63 46.89 -18.28 29.42
CA ALA A 63 48.29 -18.45 29.02
C ALA A 63 48.49 -18.57 27.49
N PRO A 64 47.68 -19.34 26.73
CA PRO A 64 47.80 -19.39 25.27
C PRO A 64 47.55 -18.04 24.60
N ILE A 65 46.51 -17.32 25.02
CA ILE A 65 46.13 -16.00 24.47
C ILE A 65 47.23 -14.97 24.76
N ALA A 66 47.67 -14.90 26.01
CA ALA A 66 48.73 -13.98 26.44
C ALA A 66 50.04 -14.26 25.69
N SER A 67 50.33 -15.53 25.40
CA SER A 67 51.53 -15.93 24.67
C SER A 67 51.52 -15.43 23.21
N VAL A 68 50.37 -15.47 22.52
CA VAL A 68 50.26 -14.97 21.13
C VAL A 68 50.42 -13.44 21.08
N VAL A 69 49.93 -12.74 22.12
CA VAL A 69 50.00 -11.28 22.21
C VAL A 69 51.38 -10.77 22.65
N ARG A 70 52.08 -11.48 23.55
CA ARG A 70 53.33 -11.01 24.16
C ARG A 70 54.59 -11.59 23.53
N ASP A 71 54.57 -12.85 23.06
CA ASP A 71 55.78 -13.50 22.55
C ASP A 71 56.11 -13.00 21.13
N ASN A 72 57.30 -12.44 20.94
CA ASN A 72 57.72 -11.91 19.63
C ASN A 72 57.89 -13.01 18.56
N ASN A 73 58.18 -14.24 18.98
CA ASN A 73 58.32 -15.40 18.09
C ASN A 73 56.98 -15.88 17.49
N LYS A 74 55.84 -15.39 17.99
CA LYS A 74 54.49 -15.79 17.51
C LYS A 74 53.85 -14.73 16.61
N TRP A 75 54.66 -13.83 16.03
CA TRP A 75 54.18 -12.76 15.15
C TRP A 75 53.29 -13.26 13.97
N PRO A 76 53.54 -14.42 13.30
CA PRO A 76 52.68 -14.85 12.19
C PRO A 76 51.28 -15.24 12.66
N ILE A 77 51.19 -15.90 13.83
CA ILE A 77 49.92 -16.29 14.45
C ILE A 77 49.13 -15.04 14.87
N ARG A 78 49.82 -14.02 15.38
CA ARG A 78 49.20 -12.74 15.74
C ARG A 78 48.60 -12.04 14.52
N TRP A 79 49.34 -11.95 13.42
CA TRP A 79 48.84 -11.35 12.17
C TRP A 79 47.69 -12.15 11.57
N PHE A 80 47.73 -13.49 11.66
CA PHE A 80 46.61 -14.32 11.24
C PHE A 80 45.32 -13.94 11.99
N PHE A 81 45.34 -13.82 13.32
CA PHE A 81 44.15 -13.40 14.07
C PHE A 81 43.75 -11.94 13.81
N LEU A 82 44.71 -11.02 13.72
CA LEU A 82 44.43 -9.61 13.44
C LEU A 82 43.79 -9.38 12.06
N LEU A 83 44.03 -10.24 11.08
CA LEU A 83 43.41 -10.16 9.75
C LEU A 83 42.13 -10.99 9.66
N SER A 84 42.13 -12.22 10.18
CA SER A 84 40.99 -13.13 10.07
C SER A 84 39.78 -12.67 10.88
N ILE A 85 39.97 -12.08 12.06
CA ILE A 85 38.86 -11.63 12.92
C ILE A 85 38.07 -10.51 12.22
N PRO A 86 38.67 -9.39 11.75
CA PRO A 86 37.93 -8.36 11.03
C PRO A 86 37.29 -8.85 9.74
N ILE A 87 37.96 -9.73 8.98
CA ILE A 87 37.40 -10.32 7.75
C ILE A 87 36.17 -11.17 8.07
N LEU A 88 36.24 -12.02 9.09
CA LEU A 88 35.13 -12.86 9.51
C LEU A 88 33.95 -12.01 9.99
N VAL A 89 34.21 -11.02 10.86
CA VAL A 89 33.18 -10.08 11.33
C VAL A 89 32.55 -9.36 10.13
N GLY A 90 33.36 -8.77 9.24
CA GLY A 90 32.87 -8.09 8.05
C GLY A 90 32.03 -8.99 7.14
N TYR A 91 32.47 -10.23 6.90
CA TYR A 91 31.73 -11.20 6.08
C TYR A 91 30.40 -11.63 6.72
N THR A 92 30.39 -11.86 8.04
CA THR A 92 29.16 -12.21 8.76
C THR A 92 28.18 -11.05 8.76
N THR A 93 28.63 -9.83 9.07
CA THR A 93 27.82 -8.61 9.00
C THR A 93 27.27 -8.40 7.59
N PHE A 94 28.09 -8.50 6.55
CA PHE A 94 27.63 -8.36 5.17
C PHE A 94 26.52 -9.36 4.83
N ASN A 95 26.66 -10.63 5.23
CA ASN A 95 25.63 -11.63 4.97
C ASN A 95 24.34 -11.45 5.79
N ILE A 96 24.42 -10.85 6.99
CA ILE A 96 23.26 -10.52 7.81
C ILE A 96 22.49 -9.33 7.22
N PHE A 97 23.20 -8.32 6.71
CA PHE A 97 22.60 -7.05 6.29
C PHE A 97 22.44 -6.88 4.77
N LYS A 98 22.94 -7.79 3.94
CA LYS A 98 22.71 -7.72 2.49
C LYS A 98 21.20 -7.80 2.21
N PRO A 99 20.62 -6.86 1.44
CA PRO A 99 19.21 -6.90 1.08
C PRO A 99 18.88 -8.17 0.29
N SER A 100 17.76 -8.82 0.63
CA SER A 100 17.18 -9.88 -0.22
C SER A 100 16.30 -9.24 -1.29
N LEU A 101 16.40 -9.75 -2.52
CA LEU A 101 15.49 -9.43 -3.63
C LEU A 101 14.37 -10.47 -3.78
N GLU A 102 14.36 -11.49 -2.93
CA GLU A 102 13.30 -12.49 -2.93
C GLU A 102 12.02 -11.89 -2.34
N SER A 103 10.92 -12.02 -3.08
CA SER A 103 9.60 -11.66 -2.58
C SER A 103 9.28 -12.48 -1.34
N PRO A 104 8.79 -11.88 -0.24
CA PRO A 104 8.35 -12.62 0.92
C PRO A 104 7.33 -13.71 0.53
N VAL A 105 7.46 -14.88 1.14
CA VAL A 105 6.60 -16.06 0.91
C VAL A 105 5.23 -15.90 1.59
N GLU A 106 5.04 -14.84 2.39
CA GLU A 106 3.73 -14.55 2.98
C GLU A 106 2.71 -14.21 1.89
N LEU A 107 1.58 -14.92 1.93
CA LEU A 107 0.43 -14.67 1.08
C LEU A 107 -0.02 -13.21 1.27
N ARG A 108 0.08 -12.42 0.20
CA ARG A 108 -0.43 -11.06 0.09
C ARG A 108 -1.87 -11.00 0.60
N GLN A 109 -2.09 -10.37 1.75
CA GLN A 109 -3.44 -9.92 2.11
C GLN A 109 -3.66 -8.57 1.42
N VAL A 110 -4.31 -8.61 0.26
CA VAL A 110 -4.58 -7.42 -0.58
C VAL A 110 -5.42 -6.37 0.17
N HIS A 111 -6.11 -6.79 1.22
CA HIS A 111 -6.95 -5.95 2.08
C HIS A 111 -6.68 -6.37 3.54
N PRO A 112 -5.82 -5.65 4.30
CA PRO A 112 -5.64 -5.94 5.71
C PRO A 112 -6.96 -5.69 6.45
N ALA A 113 -7.26 -6.48 7.47
CA ALA A 113 -8.47 -6.30 8.26
C ALA A 113 -8.45 -4.90 8.93
N PRO A 114 -9.55 -4.12 8.84
CA PRO A 114 -9.61 -2.84 9.52
C PRO A 114 -9.56 -3.04 11.05
N PRO A 115 -9.02 -2.08 11.80
CA PRO A 115 -9.15 -2.10 13.25
C PRO A 115 -10.62 -1.97 13.66
N SER A 116 -10.99 -2.41 14.87
CA SER A 116 -12.37 -2.26 15.36
C SER A 116 -12.74 -0.81 15.63
N ASN A 117 -11.77 -0.01 16.09
CA ASN A 117 -11.96 1.40 16.42
C ASN A 117 -10.92 2.26 15.69
N LEU A 118 -11.33 3.44 15.29
CA LEU A 118 -10.51 4.45 14.63
C LEU A 118 -10.62 5.77 15.38
N LYS A 119 -9.49 6.42 15.67
CA LYS A 119 -9.46 7.77 16.22
C LYS A 119 -9.01 8.75 15.14
N VAL A 120 -9.94 9.56 14.63
CA VAL A 120 -9.71 10.62 13.63
C VAL A 120 -10.60 11.81 13.96
N TYR A 121 -10.27 13.01 13.49
CA TYR A 121 -11.08 14.22 13.75
C TYR A 121 -11.39 14.50 15.24
N ASN A 122 -10.51 14.07 16.15
CA ASN A 122 -10.70 14.10 17.61
C ASN A 122 -11.84 13.23 18.16
N GLU A 123 -12.47 12.41 17.32
CA GLU A 123 -13.56 11.51 17.68
C GLU A 123 -13.13 10.03 17.57
N PHE A 124 -13.89 9.14 18.21
CA PHE A 124 -13.70 7.70 18.10
C PHE A 124 -14.83 7.07 17.29
N TYR A 125 -14.48 6.41 16.18
CA TYR A 125 -15.41 5.73 15.29
C TYR A 125 -15.28 4.21 15.47
N ASN A 126 -16.41 3.52 15.60
CA ASN A 126 -16.46 2.06 15.55
C ASN A 126 -16.69 1.62 14.10
N LEU A 127 -15.65 1.09 13.45
CA LEU A 127 -15.70 0.72 12.03
C LEU A 127 -16.64 -0.45 11.72
N THR A 128 -17.07 -1.20 12.74
CA THR A 128 -18.01 -2.32 12.58
C THR A 128 -19.45 -1.83 12.37
N THR A 129 -19.79 -0.68 12.95
CA THR A 129 -21.15 -0.12 12.95
C THR A 129 -21.24 1.23 12.23
N LEU A 130 -20.11 1.73 11.72
CA LEU A 130 -20.07 3.01 11.03
C LEU A 130 -20.79 2.90 9.69
N GLU A 131 -21.77 3.77 9.49
CA GLU A 131 -22.53 3.90 8.25
C GLU A 131 -22.29 5.27 7.63
N ASN A 132 -22.47 5.36 6.30
CA ASN A 132 -22.33 6.61 5.58
C ASN A 132 -23.50 7.56 5.95
N PRO A 133 -23.24 8.72 6.59
CA PRO A 133 -24.29 9.62 7.04
C PRO A 133 -25.13 10.19 5.89
N ILE A 134 -24.52 10.40 4.71
CA ILE A 134 -25.23 10.89 3.51
C ILE A 134 -26.27 9.86 3.08
N ARG A 135 -25.92 8.56 3.12
CA ARG A 135 -26.86 7.48 2.79
C ARG A 135 -28.02 7.47 3.78
N THR A 136 -27.74 7.58 5.07
CA THR A 136 -28.78 7.61 6.11
C THR A 136 -29.71 8.81 5.92
N GLU A 137 -29.17 9.98 5.59
CA GLU A 137 -29.96 11.18 5.34
C GLU A 137 -30.83 11.06 4.09
N VAL A 138 -30.28 10.54 2.99
CA VAL A 138 -31.04 10.26 1.74
C VAL A 138 -32.17 9.27 2.00
N LEU A 139 -31.93 8.20 2.76
CA LEU A 139 -32.95 7.20 3.09
C LEU A 139 -34.02 7.70 4.07
N ALA A 140 -33.71 8.73 4.86
CA ALA A 140 -34.67 9.37 5.75
C ALA A 140 -35.66 10.29 5.01
N GLN A 141 -35.34 10.70 3.77
CA GLN A 141 -36.22 11.56 2.98
C GLN A 141 -37.47 10.80 2.50
N THR A 142 -38.64 11.40 2.71
CA THR A 142 -39.92 10.85 2.19
C THR A 142 -40.21 11.28 0.75
N ASP A 143 -39.64 12.39 0.31
CA ASP A 143 -39.77 12.91 -1.06
C ASP A 143 -38.58 12.45 -1.90
N ILE A 144 -38.87 11.67 -2.95
CA ILE A 144 -37.89 11.11 -3.86
C ILE A 144 -37.06 12.21 -4.54
N LYS A 145 -37.67 13.36 -4.86
CA LYS A 145 -36.95 14.45 -5.54
C LYS A 145 -35.90 15.09 -4.63
N GLN A 146 -36.25 15.30 -3.38
CA GLN A 146 -35.32 15.86 -2.38
C GLN A 146 -34.21 14.85 -2.06
N ALA A 147 -34.55 13.56 -1.99
CA ALA A 147 -33.57 12.49 -1.82
C ALA A 147 -32.54 12.44 -2.96
N ASP A 148 -33.02 12.55 -4.21
CA ASP A 148 -32.16 12.59 -5.40
C ASP A 148 -31.29 13.85 -5.43
N GLU A 149 -31.86 15.03 -5.18
CA GLU A 149 -31.10 16.28 -5.14
C GLU A 149 -29.98 16.27 -4.08
N LEU A 150 -30.26 15.75 -2.89
CA LEU A 150 -29.27 15.58 -1.83
C LEU A 150 -28.14 14.63 -2.27
N TYR A 151 -28.50 13.48 -2.85
CA TYR A 151 -27.53 12.49 -3.32
C TYR A 151 -26.65 13.05 -4.45
N GLN A 152 -27.25 13.69 -5.45
CA GLN A 152 -26.53 14.30 -6.57
C GLN A 152 -25.60 15.41 -6.10
N THR A 153 -26.04 16.23 -5.15
CA THR A 153 -25.21 17.30 -4.57
C THR A 153 -23.99 16.72 -3.86
N ALA A 154 -24.19 15.69 -3.03
CA ALA A 154 -23.10 15.01 -2.34
C ALA A 154 -22.13 14.30 -3.30
N MET A 155 -22.65 13.66 -4.35
CA MET A 155 -21.84 13.01 -5.38
C MET A 155 -21.01 14.03 -6.15
N GLN A 156 -21.59 15.17 -6.55
CA GLN A 156 -20.87 16.23 -7.27
C GLN A 156 -19.78 16.86 -6.42
N ALA A 157 -20.05 17.14 -5.13
CA ALA A 157 -19.03 17.62 -4.20
C ALA A 157 -17.90 16.59 -4.03
N GLY A 158 -18.25 15.31 -3.91
CA GLY A 158 -17.29 14.21 -3.84
C GLY A 158 -16.44 14.07 -5.09
N ARG A 159 -17.03 14.24 -6.27
CA ARG A 159 -16.34 14.28 -7.57
C ARG A 159 -15.31 15.40 -7.59
N ASP A 160 -15.72 16.62 -7.24
CA ASP A 160 -14.81 17.77 -7.25
C ASP A 160 -13.64 17.57 -6.29
N SER A 161 -13.89 17.07 -5.08
CA SER A 161 -12.83 16.75 -4.12
C SER A 161 -11.93 15.60 -4.58
N TYR A 162 -12.48 14.58 -5.25
CA TYR A 162 -11.69 13.49 -5.85
C TYR A 162 -10.75 14.02 -6.93
N PHE A 163 -11.23 14.85 -7.86
CA PHE A 163 -10.39 15.33 -8.96
C PHE A 163 -9.33 16.34 -8.52
N LYS A 164 -9.56 17.07 -7.42
CA LYS A 164 -8.56 17.94 -6.80
C LYS A 164 -7.42 17.19 -6.13
N ASN A 165 -7.67 15.98 -5.63
CA ASN A 165 -6.80 15.32 -4.66
C ASN A 165 -6.34 13.91 -5.06
N CYS A 166 -7.25 13.09 -5.57
CA CYS A 166 -7.07 11.64 -5.73
C CYS A 166 -6.78 11.21 -7.17
N PHE A 167 -7.32 11.94 -8.15
CA PHE A 167 -7.20 11.68 -9.59
C PHE A 167 -5.76 11.41 -10.06
N TYR A 168 -4.80 12.14 -9.51
CA TYR A 168 -3.38 12.06 -9.83
C TYR A 168 -2.77 10.64 -9.71
N CYS A 169 -3.29 9.84 -8.78
CA CYS A 169 -2.87 8.46 -8.58
C CYS A 169 -3.93 7.48 -9.08
N HIS A 170 -5.20 7.74 -8.80
CA HIS A 170 -6.27 6.78 -9.06
C HIS A 170 -6.87 6.84 -10.46
N GLY A 171 -6.51 7.85 -11.26
CA GLY A 171 -7.04 8.05 -12.62
C GLY A 171 -8.43 8.66 -12.62
N ASP A 172 -8.88 9.17 -13.76
CA ASP A 172 -10.24 9.70 -13.91
C ASP A 172 -11.26 8.59 -14.17
N LEU A 173 -10.81 7.49 -14.78
CA LEU A 173 -11.56 6.26 -14.90
C LEU A 173 -11.64 5.49 -13.56
N LEU A 174 -10.96 5.92 -12.50
CA LEU A 174 -10.86 5.21 -11.22
C LEU A 174 -10.27 3.80 -11.34
N ASP A 175 -9.41 3.59 -12.32
CA ASP A 175 -8.78 2.32 -12.66
C ASP A 175 -7.37 2.15 -12.04
N GLY A 176 -6.93 3.13 -11.25
CA GLY A 176 -5.61 3.11 -10.63
C GLY A 176 -4.48 3.49 -11.59
N ASP A 177 -4.79 3.99 -12.80
CA ASP A 177 -3.82 4.42 -13.81
C ASP A 177 -3.76 5.95 -13.94
N GLY A 178 -3.69 6.64 -12.79
CA GLY A 178 -3.49 8.08 -12.78
C GLY A 178 -2.10 8.50 -13.30
N PRO A 179 -1.90 9.78 -13.64
CA PRO A 179 -0.64 10.29 -14.19
C PRO A 179 0.63 9.90 -13.41
N PHE A 180 0.52 9.69 -12.09
CA PHE A 180 1.64 9.30 -11.23
C PHE A 180 1.58 7.85 -10.74
N ALA A 181 0.59 7.05 -11.16
CA ALA A 181 0.37 5.69 -10.67
C ALA A 181 1.60 4.78 -10.82
N THR A 182 2.26 4.86 -11.98
CA THR A 182 3.44 4.04 -12.31
C THR A 182 4.66 4.34 -11.42
N GLY A 183 4.67 5.46 -10.70
CA GLY A 183 5.72 5.84 -9.75
C GLY A 183 5.63 5.10 -8.40
N PHE A 184 4.55 4.38 -8.14
CA PHE A 184 4.30 3.72 -6.86
C PHE A 184 4.32 2.19 -6.97
N ASN A 185 4.84 1.54 -5.93
CA ASN A 185 4.76 0.09 -5.76
C ASN A 185 4.31 -0.22 -4.31
N PRO A 186 3.08 -0.68 -4.10
CA PRO A 186 2.12 -1.14 -5.11
C PRO A 186 1.47 0.04 -5.86
N ILE A 187 1.01 -0.22 -7.08
CA ILE A 187 0.20 0.75 -7.83
C ILE A 187 -1.11 1.04 -7.09
N PRO A 188 -1.73 2.23 -7.32
CA PRO A 188 -3.03 2.57 -6.77
C PRO A 188 -4.11 1.53 -7.10
N ALA A 189 -5.11 1.42 -6.22
CA ALA A 189 -6.19 0.45 -6.40
C ALA A 189 -7.06 0.80 -7.62
N ASN A 190 -7.38 -0.22 -8.41
CA ASN A 190 -8.33 -0.15 -9.51
C ASN A 190 -9.74 -0.38 -8.96
N PHE A 191 -10.55 0.67 -8.85
CA PHE A 191 -11.90 0.59 -8.31
C PHE A 191 -12.96 0.07 -9.31
N GLN A 192 -12.60 -0.06 -10.58
CA GLN A 192 -13.45 -0.70 -11.60
C GLN A 192 -13.50 -2.23 -11.42
N ASP A 193 -12.47 -2.82 -10.80
CA ASP A 193 -12.43 -4.26 -10.58
C ASP A 193 -13.42 -4.71 -9.50
N VAL A 194 -14.19 -5.75 -9.80
CA VAL A 194 -15.22 -6.31 -8.91
C VAL A 194 -14.66 -6.91 -7.62
N GLY A 195 -13.36 -7.22 -7.58
CA GLY A 195 -12.64 -7.70 -6.41
C GLY A 195 -12.22 -6.59 -5.44
N THR A 196 -12.42 -5.32 -5.79
CA THR A 196 -11.97 -4.18 -4.98
C THR A 196 -13.12 -3.54 -4.20
N ILE A 197 -13.58 -2.35 -4.59
CA ILE A 197 -14.55 -1.53 -3.85
C ILE A 197 -15.88 -2.27 -3.63
N ALA A 198 -16.32 -3.11 -4.57
CA ALA A 198 -17.54 -3.89 -4.46
C ALA A 198 -17.51 -4.94 -3.32
N GLN A 199 -16.33 -5.35 -2.84
CA GLN A 199 -16.18 -6.28 -1.72
C GLN A 199 -16.08 -5.60 -0.36
N LEU A 200 -15.99 -4.27 -0.35
CA LEU A 200 -15.69 -3.46 0.81
C LEU A 200 -16.94 -2.76 1.36
N GLN A 201 -16.87 -2.39 2.63
CA GLN A 201 -17.88 -1.55 3.27
C GLN A 201 -17.46 -0.09 3.19
N GLU A 202 -18.40 0.84 3.25
CA GLU A 202 -18.10 2.28 3.25
C GLU A 202 -17.18 2.67 4.43
N ALA A 203 -17.38 2.06 5.61
CA ALA A 203 -16.50 2.25 6.77
C ALA A 203 -15.04 1.86 6.52
N PHE A 204 -14.79 0.84 5.69
CA PHE A 204 -13.44 0.47 5.30
C PHE A 204 -12.79 1.57 4.46
N LEU A 205 -13.52 2.11 3.49
CA LEU A 205 -13.03 3.21 2.68
C LEU A 205 -12.80 4.47 3.51
N PHE A 206 -13.70 4.77 4.45
CA PHE A 206 -13.52 5.88 5.40
C PHE A 206 -12.20 5.76 6.16
N TRP A 207 -11.90 4.56 6.69
CA TRP A 207 -10.61 4.30 7.33
C TRP A 207 -9.43 4.47 6.37
N ARG A 208 -9.49 3.89 5.17
CA ARG A 208 -8.39 3.97 4.20
C ARG A 208 -8.13 5.40 3.72
N ILE A 209 -9.17 6.18 3.46
CA ILE A 209 -9.04 7.57 3.01
C ILE A 209 -8.51 8.44 4.15
N THR A 210 -9.12 8.38 5.34
CA THR A 210 -8.69 9.22 6.46
C THR A 210 -7.24 8.95 6.86
N THR A 211 -6.86 7.68 7.05
CA THR A 211 -5.54 7.31 7.60
C THR A 211 -4.44 7.09 6.57
N GLY A 212 -4.78 6.82 5.31
CA GLY A 212 -3.80 6.56 4.27
C GLY A 212 -2.96 5.31 4.49
N GLY A 213 -1.71 5.35 4.03
CA GLY A 213 -0.71 4.29 4.18
C GLY A 213 -0.08 4.14 5.56
N PRO A 214 0.20 5.22 6.31
CA PRO A 214 0.79 5.13 7.65
C PRO A 214 -0.10 4.35 8.64
N GLY A 215 0.52 3.53 9.49
CA GLY A 215 -0.20 2.78 10.53
C GLY A 215 -0.93 1.53 10.04
N LEU A 216 -0.65 1.07 8.82
CA LEU A 216 -1.13 -0.22 8.32
C LEU A 216 -0.67 -1.39 9.21
N PRO A 217 -1.51 -2.43 9.40
CA PRO A 217 -1.13 -3.64 10.10
C PRO A 217 0.11 -4.31 9.48
N LYS A 218 0.87 -5.07 10.28
CA LYS A 218 2.13 -5.70 9.81
C LYS A 218 1.90 -6.65 8.63
N GLU A 219 0.71 -7.21 8.52
CA GLU A 219 0.23 -8.06 7.44
C GLU A 219 0.20 -7.34 6.07
N GLY A 220 0.18 -6.00 6.07
CA GLY A 220 0.31 -5.18 4.85
C GLY A 220 1.75 -4.86 4.45
N THR A 221 2.74 -5.23 5.27
CA THR A 221 4.16 -5.01 4.96
C THR A 221 4.71 -6.11 4.04
N PRO A 222 5.76 -5.86 3.23
CA PRO A 222 6.55 -4.64 3.11
C PRO A 222 5.93 -3.51 2.25
N TRP A 223 4.78 -3.74 1.61
CA TRP A 223 4.18 -2.82 0.64
C TRP A 223 3.22 -1.82 1.29
N ASN A 224 3.78 -0.90 2.09
CA ASN A 224 3.02 0.21 2.65
C ASN A 224 2.50 1.11 1.52
N SER A 225 1.19 1.35 1.51
CA SER A 225 0.55 2.24 0.53
C SER A 225 1.19 3.63 0.56
N ALA A 226 1.38 4.24 -0.61
CA ALA A 226 1.81 5.63 -0.73
C ALA A 226 0.67 6.65 -0.50
N MET A 227 -0.54 6.17 -0.18
CA MET A 227 -1.71 7.01 0.04
C MET A 227 -1.47 7.99 1.21
N PRO A 228 -1.66 9.31 0.99
CA PRO A 228 -1.52 10.30 2.06
C PRO A 228 -2.54 10.13 3.19
N VAL A 229 -2.26 10.76 4.33
CA VAL A 229 -3.20 10.87 5.45
C VAL A 229 -4.16 12.01 5.16
N TRP A 230 -5.37 11.71 4.67
CA TRP A 230 -6.28 12.76 4.18
C TRP A 230 -7.04 13.49 5.28
N HIS A 231 -7.19 12.93 6.48
CA HIS A 231 -7.93 13.62 7.55
C HIS A 231 -7.28 14.92 8.04
N GLU A 232 -6.05 15.24 7.60
CA GLU A 232 -5.38 16.52 7.87
C GLU A 232 -5.70 17.59 6.80
N MET A 233 -6.23 17.18 5.64
CA MET A 233 -6.48 18.05 4.49
C MET A 233 -7.96 18.09 4.09
N LEU A 234 -8.72 17.03 4.40
CA LEU A 234 -10.13 16.88 4.11
C LEU A 234 -10.93 16.77 5.40
N ASP A 235 -12.08 17.41 5.44
CA ASP A 235 -13.03 17.22 6.53
C ASP A 235 -13.79 15.87 6.41
N GLU A 236 -14.52 15.50 7.46
CA GLU A 236 -15.26 14.23 7.49
C GLU A 236 -16.30 14.17 6.36
N THR A 237 -17.00 15.26 6.09
CA THR A 237 -18.07 15.32 5.10
C THR A 237 -17.52 15.11 3.69
N GLU A 238 -16.40 15.74 3.35
CA GLU A 238 -15.70 15.55 2.08
C GLU A 238 -15.28 14.09 1.87
N VAL A 239 -14.80 13.41 2.92
CA VAL A 239 -14.46 11.99 2.82
C VAL A 239 -15.70 11.15 2.49
N TRP A 240 -16.82 11.39 3.14
CA TRP A 240 -18.07 10.67 2.84
C TRP A 240 -18.63 10.97 1.46
N GLN A 241 -18.51 12.22 1.01
CA GLN A 241 -18.87 12.62 -0.35
C GLN A 241 -18.00 11.91 -1.39
N ILE A 242 -16.68 11.85 -1.18
CA ILE A 242 -15.77 11.08 -2.04
C ILE A 242 -16.19 9.62 -2.08
N ILE A 243 -16.44 8.97 -0.94
CA ILE A 243 -16.87 7.56 -0.91
C ILE A 243 -18.16 7.35 -1.72
N THR A 244 -19.11 8.26 -1.56
CA THR A 244 -20.38 8.26 -2.29
C THR A 244 -20.13 8.36 -3.80
N PHE A 245 -19.25 9.29 -4.22
CA PHE A 245 -18.81 9.43 -5.60
C PHE A 245 -18.09 8.18 -6.11
N LEU A 246 -17.20 7.54 -5.35
CA LEU A 246 -16.47 6.36 -5.81
C LEU A 246 -17.42 5.22 -6.18
N TYR A 247 -18.37 4.90 -5.29
CA TYR A 247 -19.37 3.86 -5.55
C TYR A 247 -20.30 4.25 -6.68
N ASP A 248 -20.76 5.52 -6.70
CA ASP A 248 -21.55 6.02 -7.80
C ASP A 248 -20.76 5.89 -9.08
N TYR A 249 -19.64 6.57 -9.30
CA TYR A 249 -18.91 6.57 -10.57
C TYR A 249 -18.63 5.18 -11.16
N VAL A 250 -18.23 4.20 -10.35
CA VAL A 250 -17.94 2.82 -10.82
C VAL A 250 -19.19 1.94 -10.96
N GLY A 251 -20.34 2.40 -10.47
CA GLY A 251 -21.63 1.74 -10.62
C GLY A 251 -21.70 0.48 -9.77
N GLN A 252 -21.06 0.55 -8.60
CA GLN A 252 -21.05 -0.50 -7.62
C GLN A 252 -21.80 -0.03 -6.38
N VAL A 253 -22.15 -0.98 -5.55
CA VAL A 253 -22.80 -0.71 -4.27
C VAL A 253 -21.96 -1.30 -3.15
N PRO A 254 -21.91 -0.65 -1.98
CA PRO A 254 -21.11 -1.14 -0.87
C PRO A 254 -21.65 -2.46 -0.33
N ARG A 255 -20.76 -3.23 0.30
CA ARG A 255 -21.13 -4.43 1.01
C ARG A 255 -21.87 -4.09 2.30
N ILE A 256 -23.08 -4.64 2.43
CA ILE A 256 -23.96 -4.46 3.59
C ILE A 256 -24.20 -5.82 4.25
N TRP A 257 -24.12 -5.87 5.59
CA TRP A 257 -24.31 -7.10 6.38
C TRP A 257 -25.77 -7.47 6.56
N ASP A 258 -26.66 -6.48 6.67
CA ASP A 258 -28.09 -6.71 6.74
C ASP A 258 -28.60 -7.33 5.43
N ALA A 259 -29.20 -8.51 5.52
CA ALA A 259 -29.59 -9.28 4.35
C ALA A 259 -30.72 -8.63 3.54
N ASP A 260 -31.66 -7.96 4.20
CA ASP A 260 -32.81 -7.33 3.55
C ASP A 260 -32.36 -6.06 2.82
N ILE A 261 -31.52 -5.25 3.47
CA ILE A 261 -30.92 -4.05 2.85
C ILE A 261 -29.99 -4.46 1.71
N SER A 262 -29.15 -5.48 1.91
CA SER A 262 -28.24 -5.97 0.87
C SER A 262 -28.99 -6.41 -0.39
N LYS A 263 -30.13 -7.10 -0.25
CA LYS A 263 -30.98 -7.48 -1.39
C LYS A 263 -31.57 -6.27 -2.12
N GLN A 264 -32.01 -5.24 -1.39
CA GLN A 264 -32.50 -4.01 -2.01
C GLN A 264 -31.39 -3.27 -2.77
N VAL A 265 -30.22 -3.16 -2.15
CA VAL A 265 -29.07 -2.42 -2.68
C VAL A 265 -28.46 -3.09 -3.90
N THR A 266 -28.35 -4.42 -3.91
CA THR A 266 -27.96 -5.19 -5.09
C THR A 266 -28.93 -5.03 -6.26
N GLY A 267 -30.25 -4.99 -6.01
CA GLY A 267 -31.23 -4.71 -7.05
C GLY A 267 -31.16 -3.28 -7.63
N MET A 268 -30.62 -2.32 -6.88
CA MET A 268 -30.36 -0.96 -7.38
C MET A 268 -29.15 -0.89 -8.31
N LYS A 269 -28.11 -1.69 -8.03
CA LYS A 269 -26.91 -1.77 -8.87
C LYS A 269 -27.26 -2.04 -10.34
N ASP A 270 -28.09 -3.06 -10.59
CA ASP A 270 -28.46 -3.43 -11.96
C ASP A 270 -29.19 -2.31 -12.70
N LYS A 271 -30.04 -1.56 -11.99
CA LYS A 271 -30.73 -0.38 -12.54
C LYS A 271 -29.75 0.74 -12.88
N ILE A 272 -28.81 1.03 -11.98
CA ILE A 272 -27.80 2.07 -12.16
C ILE A 272 -26.90 1.74 -13.37
N GLN A 273 -26.46 0.49 -13.48
CA GLN A 273 -25.67 0.03 -14.62
C GLN A 273 -26.45 0.12 -15.93
N ALA A 274 -27.73 -0.28 -15.93
CA ALA A 274 -28.60 -0.13 -17.10
C ALA A 274 -28.81 1.34 -17.49
N GLN A 275 -28.97 2.25 -16.52
CA GLN A 275 -29.09 3.68 -16.80
C GLN A 275 -27.84 4.23 -17.49
N ARG A 276 -26.64 3.82 -17.03
CA ARG A 276 -25.36 4.25 -17.63
C ARG A 276 -25.14 3.75 -19.04
N ALA A 277 -25.54 2.51 -19.30
CA ALA A 277 -25.46 1.92 -20.63
C ALA A 277 -26.36 2.64 -21.64
N ASN A 278 -27.42 3.33 -21.18
CA ASN A 278 -28.39 4.02 -22.02
C ASN A 278 -28.29 5.56 -21.93
N MET A 279 -27.22 6.10 -21.34
CA MET A 279 -26.99 7.54 -21.33
C MET A 279 -26.80 8.06 -22.75
N ASN A 280 -27.44 9.17 -23.08
CA ASN A 280 -27.18 9.89 -24.32
C ASN A 280 -25.88 10.71 -24.22
N GLY A 281 -25.38 11.22 -25.35
CA GLY A 281 -24.11 11.96 -25.39
C GLY A 281 -24.04 13.17 -24.46
N ALA A 282 -25.14 13.89 -24.24
CA ALA A 282 -25.16 15.02 -23.30
C ALA A 282 -25.05 14.55 -21.84
N GLU A 283 -25.72 13.46 -21.48
CA GLU A 283 -25.63 12.85 -20.15
C GLU A 283 -24.22 12.29 -19.88
N ILE A 284 -23.64 11.59 -20.86
CA ILE A 284 -22.26 11.11 -20.79
C ILE A 284 -21.31 12.27 -20.58
N TYR A 285 -21.46 13.34 -21.37
CA TYR A 285 -20.62 14.53 -21.27
C TYR A 285 -20.69 15.17 -19.87
N GLN A 286 -21.89 15.39 -19.33
CA GLN A 286 -22.05 15.99 -18.00
C GLN A 286 -21.53 15.09 -16.88
N PHE A 287 -21.66 13.78 -17.03
CA PHE A 287 -21.20 12.82 -16.03
C PHE A 287 -19.68 12.66 -16.02
N ARG A 288 -19.05 12.57 -17.20
CA ARG A 288 -17.64 12.17 -17.37
C ARG A 288 -16.71 13.30 -17.76
N CYS A 289 -17.14 14.18 -18.66
CA CYS A 289 -16.26 15.14 -19.34
C CYS A 289 -16.28 16.53 -18.69
N ALA A 290 -17.46 16.96 -18.20
CA ALA A 290 -17.69 18.32 -17.72
C ALA A 290 -16.85 18.69 -16.49
N VAL A 291 -16.39 17.72 -15.70
CA VAL A 291 -15.49 17.97 -14.56
C VAL A 291 -14.18 18.64 -14.99
N CYS A 292 -13.68 18.31 -16.18
CA CYS A 292 -12.50 18.93 -16.77
C CYS A 292 -12.88 20.02 -17.78
N HIS A 293 -13.83 19.73 -18.67
CA HIS A 293 -14.15 20.61 -19.80
C HIS A 293 -15.19 21.68 -19.50
N GLY A 294 -15.85 21.65 -18.34
CA GLY A 294 -16.97 22.53 -17.99
C GLY A 294 -18.28 22.09 -18.63
N ALA A 295 -19.40 22.57 -18.09
CA ALA A 295 -20.74 22.19 -18.53
C ALA A 295 -21.00 22.54 -20.01
N GLU A 296 -20.43 23.67 -20.48
CA GLU A 296 -20.56 24.18 -21.85
C GLU A 296 -19.34 23.86 -22.73
N GLY A 297 -18.33 23.13 -22.20
CA GLY A 297 -17.12 22.81 -22.95
C GLY A 297 -16.11 23.95 -23.07
N ALA A 298 -16.17 24.96 -22.21
CA ALA A 298 -15.25 26.11 -22.24
C ALA A 298 -13.85 25.81 -21.65
N GLY A 299 -13.61 24.59 -21.15
CA GLY A 299 -12.35 24.20 -20.52
C GLY A 299 -12.19 24.79 -19.11
N ASP A 300 -13.30 25.04 -18.43
CA ASP A 300 -13.43 25.71 -17.13
C ASP A 300 -14.09 24.81 -16.07
N GLY A 301 -14.02 23.48 -16.25
CA GLY A 301 -14.49 22.52 -15.25
C GLY A 301 -13.73 22.63 -13.92
N SER A 302 -14.30 22.08 -12.85
CA SER A 302 -13.73 22.15 -11.49
C SER A 302 -12.31 21.56 -11.39
N ALA A 303 -11.94 20.63 -12.28
CA ALA A 303 -10.62 20.05 -12.39
C ALA A 303 -9.67 20.81 -13.34
N ALA A 304 -10.17 21.76 -14.16
CA ALA A 304 -9.43 22.36 -15.26
C ALA A 304 -8.14 23.08 -14.81
N ASP A 305 -8.19 23.79 -13.68
CA ASP A 305 -7.05 24.54 -13.12
C ASP A 305 -5.92 23.65 -12.62
N PHE A 306 -6.20 22.37 -12.40
CA PHE A 306 -5.28 21.37 -11.87
C PHE A 306 -4.59 20.55 -12.95
N LEU A 307 -4.94 20.77 -14.22
CA LEU A 307 -4.44 20.02 -15.36
C LEU A 307 -3.43 20.84 -16.17
N TYR A 308 -2.36 20.17 -16.61
CA TYR A 308 -1.40 20.71 -17.56
C TYR A 308 -1.20 19.73 -18.73
N PRO A 309 -1.47 20.14 -19.99
CA PRO A 309 -2.10 21.41 -20.37
C PRO A 309 -3.55 21.52 -19.88
N LYS A 310 -4.06 22.75 -19.75
CA LYS A 310 -5.49 22.98 -19.46
C LYS A 310 -6.39 22.34 -20.53
N PRO A 311 -7.58 21.85 -20.16
CA PRO A 311 -8.60 21.42 -21.11
C PRO A 311 -8.89 22.52 -22.13
N ARG A 312 -9.12 22.10 -23.37
CA ARG A 312 -9.38 23.04 -24.47
C ARG A 312 -10.81 23.54 -24.42
N ASP A 313 -10.98 24.82 -24.76
CA ASP A 313 -12.27 25.43 -25.03
C ASP A 313 -12.82 24.94 -26.39
N PHE A 314 -13.86 24.11 -26.33
CA PHE A 314 -14.57 23.55 -27.46
C PHE A 314 -15.53 24.54 -28.11
N THR A 315 -15.94 25.61 -27.40
CA THR A 315 -16.85 26.64 -27.95
C THR A 315 -16.23 27.38 -29.13
N LEU A 316 -14.90 27.34 -29.25
CA LEU A 316 -14.14 27.92 -30.36
C LEU A 316 -14.12 27.05 -31.63
N GLY A 317 -14.52 25.78 -31.55
CA GLY A 317 -14.46 24.82 -32.67
C GLY A 317 -13.05 24.54 -33.20
N ALA A 318 -12.01 24.96 -32.47
CA ALA A 318 -10.63 24.91 -32.91
C ALA A 318 -9.86 23.76 -32.25
N PHE A 319 -9.79 22.61 -32.91
CA PHE A 319 -9.11 21.41 -32.38
C PHE A 319 -7.66 21.29 -32.87
N LYS A 320 -6.76 20.87 -31.98
CA LYS A 320 -5.34 20.69 -32.27
C LYS A 320 -5.06 19.38 -33.01
N TYR A 321 -5.71 18.30 -32.56
CA TYR A 321 -5.52 16.95 -33.10
C TYR A 321 -6.62 16.70 -34.13
N LYS A 322 -6.29 16.89 -35.40
CA LYS A 322 -7.22 16.70 -36.51
C LYS A 322 -6.49 16.32 -37.79
N THR A 323 -7.13 15.50 -38.61
CA THR A 323 -6.63 15.12 -39.94
C THR A 323 -7.00 16.15 -41.01
N SER A 324 -7.98 17.03 -40.74
CA SER A 324 -8.36 18.09 -41.67
C SER A 324 -7.25 19.15 -41.81
N PRO A 325 -6.98 19.67 -43.02
CA PRO A 325 -5.89 20.62 -43.24
C PRO A 325 -6.22 22.04 -42.74
N GLY A 326 -5.18 22.76 -42.31
CA GLY A 326 -5.25 24.19 -42.00
C GLY A 326 -6.30 24.55 -40.94
N SER A 327 -7.10 25.58 -41.22
CA SER A 327 -8.15 26.10 -40.33
C SER A 327 -9.51 25.39 -40.47
N LEU A 328 -9.60 24.30 -41.24
CA LEU A 328 -10.84 23.55 -41.34
C LEU A 328 -11.21 22.90 -39.99
N PRO A 329 -12.51 22.75 -39.66
CA PRO A 329 -12.93 22.03 -38.45
C PRO A 329 -12.40 20.59 -38.39
N ALA A 330 -12.29 20.02 -37.19
CA ALA A 330 -12.02 18.59 -37.02
C ALA A 330 -13.15 17.77 -37.67
N ARG A 331 -12.81 16.58 -38.17
CA ARG A 331 -13.82 15.61 -38.58
C ARG A 331 -14.37 14.88 -37.37
N ASP A 332 -15.56 14.30 -37.50
CA ASP A 332 -16.17 13.52 -36.43
C ASP A 332 -15.25 12.35 -36.03
N GLU A 333 -14.57 11.72 -36.98
CA GLU A 333 -13.62 10.64 -36.70
C GLU A 333 -12.43 11.12 -35.86
N ASP A 334 -11.95 12.36 -36.08
CA ASP A 334 -10.84 12.92 -35.28
C ASP A 334 -11.26 13.09 -33.80
N LEU A 335 -12.52 13.49 -33.57
CA LEU A 335 -13.09 13.68 -32.23
C LEU A 335 -13.34 12.32 -31.55
N ILE A 336 -13.91 11.36 -32.28
CA ILE A 336 -14.14 10.00 -31.79
C ILE A 336 -12.82 9.34 -31.39
N ASP A 337 -11.79 9.41 -32.23
CA ASP A 337 -10.47 8.84 -31.92
C ASP A 337 -9.84 9.51 -30.70
N THR A 338 -10.00 10.82 -30.56
CA THR A 338 -9.51 11.57 -29.39
C THR A 338 -10.20 11.12 -28.10
N ILE A 339 -11.52 10.88 -28.13
CA ILE A 339 -12.27 10.38 -26.97
C ILE A 339 -11.89 8.91 -26.69
N LYS A 340 -11.84 8.08 -27.73
CA LYS A 340 -11.61 6.64 -27.62
C LYS A 340 -10.22 6.32 -27.06
N TYR A 341 -9.18 6.97 -27.58
CA TYR A 341 -7.79 6.67 -27.25
C TYR A 341 -7.15 7.67 -26.28
N GLY A 342 -7.81 8.80 -26.03
CA GLY A 342 -7.27 9.85 -25.18
C GLY A 342 -6.08 10.56 -25.79
N LEU A 343 -5.39 11.33 -24.97
CA LEU A 343 -4.22 12.10 -25.37
C LEU A 343 -3.05 11.82 -24.42
N GLN A 344 -2.12 10.98 -24.88
CA GLN A 344 -0.93 10.61 -24.12
C GLN A 344 -0.13 11.84 -23.67
N GLY A 345 0.32 11.83 -22.41
CA GLY A 345 1.04 12.94 -21.79
C GLY A 345 0.16 14.12 -21.38
N THR A 346 -1.16 13.96 -21.38
CA THR A 346 -2.14 14.92 -20.84
C THR A 346 -3.05 14.24 -19.81
N GLY A 347 -3.94 15.00 -19.17
CA GLY A 347 -4.95 14.45 -18.25
C GLY A 347 -6.19 13.84 -18.93
N MET A 348 -6.23 13.74 -20.27
CA MET A 348 -7.36 13.15 -21.00
C MET A 348 -7.09 11.66 -21.30
N PRO A 349 -7.77 10.70 -20.63
CA PRO A 349 -7.57 9.28 -20.88
C PRO A 349 -8.30 8.83 -22.15
N GLY A 350 -8.10 7.56 -22.50
CA GLY A 350 -8.95 6.88 -23.48
C GLY A 350 -10.18 6.27 -22.82
N TRP A 351 -11.36 6.55 -23.38
CA TRP A 351 -12.64 6.09 -22.84
C TRP A 351 -13.11 4.74 -23.39
N ALA A 352 -12.35 4.11 -24.29
CA ALA A 352 -12.72 2.85 -24.95
C ALA A 352 -12.96 1.66 -23.99
N SER A 353 -12.45 1.73 -22.76
CA SER A 353 -12.64 0.71 -21.73
C SER A 353 -13.97 0.84 -20.99
N LEU A 354 -14.59 2.03 -20.99
CA LEU A 354 -15.82 2.33 -20.26
C LEU A 354 -17.02 2.63 -21.17
N LEU A 355 -16.79 3.17 -22.37
CA LEU A 355 -17.83 3.53 -23.34
C LEU A 355 -17.86 2.52 -24.50
N THR A 356 -19.07 2.22 -24.98
CA THR A 356 -19.26 1.41 -26.19
C THR A 356 -18.99 2.22 -27.46
N ASP A 357 -18.87 1.60 -28.64
CA ASP A 357 -18.66 2.34 -29.89
C ASP A 357 -19.84 3.25 -30.30
N GLU A 358 -21.05 3.00 -29.77
CA GLU A 358 -22.23 3.85 -29.98
C GLU A 358 -22.24 5.07 -29.06
N GLN A 359 -21.58 4.97 -27.90
CA GLN A 359 -21.46 6.00 -26.87
C GLN A 359 -20.24 6.87 -27.09
#